data_AF-A0A4U7CY93-F1
#
_entry.id   AF-A0A4U7CY93-F1
#
_cell.length_a   1.000
_cell.length_b   1.000
_cell.length_c   1.000
_cell.angle_alpha   90.00
_cell.angle_beta   90.00
_cell.angle_gamma   90.00
#
_symmetry.space_group_name_H-M   'P 1'
#
loop_
_entity.id
_entity.type
_entity.pdbx_description
1 polymer ?
#
loop_
_entity_poly.entity_id
_entity_poly.type
_entity_poly.pdbx_seq_one_letter_code
_entity_poly.pdbx_strand_id
1 'polypeptide(L)' 'MHLAQAITRCESPVVRAHLEAAREQCRSLPPTPLVECPVCGATGLPERIAVHDCPVKTRGR' A
#
# COMPACT_ATOMS: atom_id res chain seq x y z
N MET A 1 -10.60 0.34 1.50
CA MET A 1 -10.39 0.57 0.04
C MET A 1 -11.07 1.88 -0.37
N HIS A 2 -10.31 2.93 -0.70
CA HIS A 2 -10.85 4.27 -1.03
C HIS A 2 -11.72 4.29 -2.30
N LEU A 3 -11.48 3.40 -3.26
CA LEU A 3 -12.26 3.29 -4.49
C LEU A 3 -13.74 2.97 -4.23
N ALA A 4 -14.06 2.17 -3.20
CA ALA A 4 -15.45 1.86 -2.86
C ALA A 4 -16.24 3.11 -2.44
N GLN A 5 -15.60 4.02 -1.70
CA GLN A 5 -16.23 5.28 -1.28
C GLN A 5 -16.35 6.27 -2.46
N ALA A 6 -15.37 6.29 -3.37
CA ALA A 6 -15.43 7.12 -4.56
C ALA A 6 -16.59 6.69 -5.49
N ILE A 7 -16.81 5.38 -5.67
CA ILE A 7 -17.90 4.84 -6.48
C ILE A 7 -19.27 5.29 -5.96
N THR A 8 -19.48 5.25 -4.62
CA THR A 8 -20.77 5.61 -4.02
C THR A 8 -21.08 7.10 -4.06
N ARG A 9 -20.05 7.95 -4.10
CA ARG A 9 -20.18 9.42 -4.12
C ARG A 9 -20.09 10.03 -5.52
N CYS A 10 -19.71 9.26 -6.52
CA CYS A 10 -19.54 9.73 -7.88
C CYS A 10 -20.90 9.86 -8.58
N GLU A 11 -21.19 11.03 -9.13
CA GLU A 11 -22.42 11.28 -9.91
C GLU A 11 -22.25 10.98 -11.41
N SER A 12 -21.03 11.13 -11.93
CA SER A 12 -20.74 10.86 -13.34
C SER A 12 -20.72 9.35 -13.64
N PRO A 13 -21.52 8.86 -14.60
CA PRO A 13 -21.54 7.44 -14.96
C PRO A 13 -20.23 6.97 -15.58
N VAL A 14 -19.56 7.83 -16.35
CA VAL A 14 -18.25 7.53 -16.97
C VAL A 14 -17.18 7.37 -15.89
N VAL A 15 -17.13 8.29 -14.94
CA VAL A 15 -16.16 8.22 -13.83
C VAL A 15 -16.44 7.01 -12.95
N ARG A 16 -17.72 6.67 -12.69
CA ARG A 16 -18.08 5.46 -11.94
C ARG A 16 -17.56 4.19 -12.62
N ALA A 17 -17.74 4.06 -13.94
CA ALA A 17 -17.24 2.91 -14.70
C ALA A 17 -15.70 2.78 -14.60
N HIS A 18 -14.97 3.89 -14.70
CA HIS A 18 -13.52 3.89 -14.52
C HIS A 18 -13.09 3.48 -13.10
N LEU A 19 -13.80 3.95 -12.07
CA LEU A 19 -13.52 3.59 -10.67
C LEU A 19 -13.79 2.10 -10.40
N GLU A 20 -14.84 1.53 -11.00
CA GLU A 20 -15.15 0.11 -10.90
C GLU A 20 -14.08 -0.75 -11.58
N ALA A 21 -13.64 -0.38 -12.79
CA ALA A 21 -12.55 -1.04 -13.49
C ALA A 21 -11.24 -0.99 -12.69
N ALA A 22 -10.89 0.18 -12.13
CA ALA A 22 -9.71 0.32 -11.28
C ALA A 22 -9.81 -0.55 -10.01
N ARG A 23 -11.00 -0.67 -9.41
CA ARG A 23 -11.22 -1.51 -8.23
C ARG A 23 -11.00 -2.98 -8.54
N GLU A 24 -11.48 -3.44 -9.69
CA GLU A 24 -11.30 -4.83 -10.12
C GLU A 24 -9.84 -5.13 -10.42
N GLN A 25 -9.17 -4.22 -11.15
CA GLN A 25 -7.73 -4.34 -11.40
C GLN A 25 -6.94 -4.43 -10.09
N CYS A 26 -7.21 -3.57 -9.10
CA CYS A 26 -6.55 -3.64 -7.80
C CYS A 26 -6.77 -4.97 -7.05
N ARG A 27 -7.93 -5.60 -7.20
CA ARG A 27 -8.21 -6.92 -6.60
C ARG A 27 -7.45 -8.05 -7.28
N SER A 28 -7.18 -7.92 -8.58
CA SER A 28 -6.39 -8.89 -9.35
C SER A 28 -4.88 -8.77 -9.14
N LEU A 29 -4.40 -7.67 -8.52
CA LEU A 29 -2.97 -7.52 -8.26
C LEU A 29 -2.51 -8.54 -7.21
N PRO A 30 -1.31 -9.11 -7.39
CA PRO A 30 -0.71 -9.96 -6.36
C PRO A 30 -0.50 -9.14 -5.07
N PRO A 31 -0.54 -9.78 -3.89
CA PRO A 31 -0.22 -9.12 -2.64
C PRO A 31 1.17 -8.51 -2.75
N THR A 32 1.32 -7.26 -2.32
CA THR A 32 2.60 -6.58 -2.35
C THR A 32 3.58 -7.33 -1.43
N PRO A 33 4.78 -7.71 -1.91
CA PRO A 33 5.71 -8.49 -1.10
C PRO A 33 6.28 -7.60 0.00
N LEU A 34 5.72 -7.72 1.20
CA LEU A 34 6.27 -7.08 2.39
C LEU A 34 7.36 -7.96 2.98
N VAL A 35 8.42 -7.34 3.47
CA VAL A 35 9.54 -8.00 4.15
C VAL A 35 9.66 -7.47 5.56
N GLU A 36 10.17 -8.31 6.46
CA GLU A 36 10.47 -7.93 7.84
C GLU A 36 11.92 -7.45 7.95
N CYS A 37 12.12 -6.40 8.73
CA CYS A 37 13.44 -5.97 9.12
C CYS A 37 14.06 -6.99 10.08
N PRO A 38 15.24 -7.55 9.79
CA PRO A 38 15.87 -8.52 10.67
C PRO A 38 16.35 -7.93 11.99
N VAL A 39 16.36 -6.60 12.13
CA VAL A 39 16.88 -5.90 13.33
C VAL A 39 15.76 -5.49 14.29
N CYS A 40 14.70 -4.84 13.78
CA CYS A 40 13.61 -4.32 14.62
C CYS A 40 12.27 -5.03 14.40
N GLY A 41 12.17 -5.98 13.46
CA GLY A 41 10.93 -6.69 13.14
C GLY A 41 9.90 -5.86 12.36
N ALA A 42 10.21 -4.64 11.94
CA ALA A 42 9.29 -3.81 11.18
C ALA A 42 8.98 -4.42 9.80
N THR A 43 7.70 -4.54 9.44
CA THR A 43 7.25 -5.06 8.15
C THR A 43 6.98 -3.93 7.16
N GLY A 44 7.48 -4.03 5.93
CA GLY A 44 7.28 -2.99 4.92
C GLY A 44 7.76 -3.37 3.52
N LEU A 45 7.69 -2.43 2.58
CA LEU A 45 8.25 -2.61 1.25
C LEU A 45 9.77 -2.81 1.33
N PRO A 46 10.37 -3.69 0.51
CA PRO A 46 11.81 -3.95 0.53
C PRO A 46 12.65 -2.67 0.45
N GLU A 47 12.29 -1.75 -0.44
CA GLU A 47 13.02 -0.51 -0.67
C GLU A 47 12.94 0.43 0.55
N ARG A 48 11.80 0.41 1.26
CA ARG A 48 11.60 1.20 2.48
C ARG A 48 12.31 0.56 3.67
N ILE A 49 12.30 -0.77 3.77
CA ILE A 49 13.01 -1.48 4.83
C ILE A 49 14.53 -1.32 4.68
N ALA A 50 15.04 -1.28 3.44
CA ALA A 50 16.46 -1.10 3.16
C ALA A 50 17.04 0.23 3.68
N VAL A 51 16.25 1.31 3.66
CA VAL A 51 16.72 2.67 3.98
C VAL A 51 16.11 3.26 5.25
N HIS A 52 15.30 2.51 6.01
CA HIS A 52 14.67 3.09 7.19
C HIS A 52 15.67 3.39 8.30
N ASP A 53 15.34 4.37 9.14
CA ASP A 53 16.05 4.64 10.39
C ASP A 53 15.68 3.61 11.45
N CYS A 54 16.51 2.57 11.57
CA CYS A 54 16.20 1.47 12.46
C CYS A 54 16.37 1.94 13.92
N PRO A 55 15.34 1.89 14.76
CA PRO A 55 15.38 2.45 16.11
C PRO A 55 16.38 1.75 17.04
N VAL A 56 16.83 0.54 16.65
CA VAL A 56 17.86 -0.22 17.35
C VAL A 56 19.26 0.17 16.86
N LYS A 57 19.43 0.53 15.58
CA LYS A 57 20.71 1.01 15.02
C LYS A 57 21.05 2.44 15.46
N THR A 58 20.04 3.28 15.71
CA THR A 58 20.24 4.70 16.08
C THR A 58 20.65 4.91 17.54
N ARG A 59 20.63 3.87 18.39
CA ARG A 59 21.03 3.93 19.81
C ARG A 59 22.52 3.67 20.06
N GLY A 60 23.34 3.60 19.01
CA GLY A 60 24.78 3.34 19.09
C GLY A 60 25.63 4.50 18.58
N ARG A 61 25.38 5.74 19.04
CA ARG A 61 26.27 6.88 18.84
C ARG A 61 26.62 7.52 20.17
#